data_AF-A0A1G1E0K8-F1
#
_entry.id   AF-A0A1G1E0K8-F1
#
_cell.length_a   1.000
_cell.length_b   1.000
_cell.length_c   1.000
_cell.angle_alpha   90.00
_cell.angle_beta   90.00
_cell.angle_gamma   90.00
#
_symmetry.space_group_name_H-M   'P 1'
#
loop_
_entity.id
_entity.type
_entity.pdbx_description
1 polymer ?
#
loop_
_entity_poly.entity_id
_entity_poly.type
_entity_poly.pdbx_seq_one_letter_code
_entity_poly.pdbx_strand_id
1 'polypeptide(L)'
;MGRTLKNILLLRQAAERRIERIIVEMRHLLYFIIKDHPFADGNKRIGSFLFIYFLDKNNYLYKESGEKKINDNALTALALLIAVSDPKEKDKLIKIITNLLSVSA
;
A
#
# COMPACT_ATOMS: atom_id res chain seq x y z
N MET A 1 26.69 25.57 -0.10
CA MET A 1 26.34 24.13 0.01
C MET A 1 27.06 23.38 -1.12
N GLY A 2 27.97 22.45 -0.82
CA GLY A 2 28.77 21.76 -1.84
C GLY A 2 27.94 20.89 -2.79
N ARG A 3 28.43 20.64 -4.02
CA ARG A 3 27.75 19.81 -5.03
C ARG A 3 27.34 18.43 -4.50
N THR A 4 28.18 17.82 -3.65
CA THR A 4 27.91 16.52 -3.01
C THR A 4 26.69 16.52 -2.11
N LEU A 5 26.53 17.54 -1.24
CA LEU A 5 25.37 17.66 -0.35
C LEU A 5 24.07 17.86 -1.14
N LYS A 6 24.14 18.62 -2.25
CA LYS A 6 22.99 18.82 -3.14
C LYS A 6 22.56 17.50 -3.81
N ASN A 7 23.51 16.68 -4.25
CA ASN A 7 23.23 15.38 -4.86
C ASN A 7 22.60 14.39 -3.87
N ILE A 8 23.11 14.33 -2.64
CA ILE A 8 22.54 13.48 -1.58
C ILE A 8 21.09 13.89 -1.26
N LEU A 9 20.83 15.19 -1.14
CA LEU A 9 19.48 15.70 -0.88
C LEU A 9 18.51 15.37 -2.03
N LEU A 10 18.95 15.52 -3.28
CA LEU A 10 18.16 15.18 -4.47
C LEU A 10 17.80 13.70 -4.52
N LEU A 11 18.76 12.81 -4.25
CA LEU A 11 18.54 11.37 -4.21
C LEU A 11 17.54 10.98 -3.11
N ARG A 12 17.68 11.57 -1.91
CA ARG A 12 16.75 11.34 -0.80
C ARG A 12 15.33 11.76 -1.17
N GLN A 13 15.15 12.96 -1.71
CA GLN A 13 13.82 13.43 -2.15
C GLN A 13 13.24 12.56 -3.27
N ALA A 14 14.07 12.06 -4.18
CA ALA A 14 13.61 11.15 -5.23
C ALA A 14 13.12 9.81 -4.66
N ALA A 15 13.80 9.28 -3.63
CA ALA A 15 13.38 8.08 -2.93
C ALA A 15 12.06 8.29 -2.16
N GLU A 16 11.92 9.40 -1.42
CA GLU A 16 10.68 9.75 -0.70
C GLU A 16 9.49 9.85 -1.67
N ARG A 17 9.66 10.57 -2.80
CA ARG A 17 8.63 10.65 -3.86
C ARG A 17 8.31 9.30 -4.51
N ARG A 18 9.27 8.38 -4.57
CA ARG A 18 9.02 7.03 -5.10
C ARG A 18 8.14 6.24 -4.14
N ILE A 19 8.44 6.29 -2.83
CA ILE A 19 7.67 5.63 -1.79
C ILE A 19 6.24 6.16 -1.74
N GLU A 20 6.06 7.48 -1.77
CA GLU A 20 4.73 8.11 -1.81
C GLU A 20 3.89 7.60 -2.99
N ARG A 21 4.49 7.51 -4.18
CA ARG A 21 3.82 6.97 -5.37
C ARG A 21 3.40 5.51 -5.19
N ILE A 22 4.29 4.66 -4.69
CA ILE A 22 3.99 3.24 -4.41
C ILE A 22 2.79 3.14 -3.46
N ILE A 23 2.76 3.93 -2.39
CA ILE A 23 1.67 3.96 -1.41
C ILE A 23 0.35 4.39 -2.05
N VAL A 24 0.37 5.43 -2.89
CA VAL A 24 -0.81 5.93 -3.60
C VAL A 24 -1.36 4.87 -4.57
N GLU A 25 -0.51 4.18 -5.31
CA GLU A 25 -0.92 3.17 -6.29
C GLU A 25 -1.54 1.96 -5.57
N MET A 26 -0.86 1.41 -4.56
CA MET A 26 -1.30 0.17 -3.91
C MET A 26 -2.59 0.33 -3.09
N ARG A 27 -2.80 1.47 -2.44
CA ARG A 27 -4.00 1.69 -1.61
C ARG A 27 -5.27 1.74 -2.47
N HIS A 28 -5.18 2.38 -3.64
CA HIS A 28 -6.27 2.44 -4.59
C HIS A 28 -6.47 1.09 -5.28
N LEU A 29 -5.39 0.41 -5.66
CA LEU A 29 -5.43 -0.94 -6.22
C LEU A 29 -6.22 -1.89 -5.32
N LEU A 30 -5.87 -1.96 -4.03
CA LEU A 30 -6.55 -2.82 -3.07
C LEU A 30 -8.02 -2.44 -2.88
N TYR A 31 -8.30 -1.13 -2.71
CA TYR A 31 -9.66 -0.65 -2.50
C TYR A 31 -10.56 -0.97 -3.70
N PHE A 32 -10.17 -0.58 -4.91
CA PHE A 32 -11.03 -0.67 -6.09
C PHE A 32 -11.24 -2.12 -6.54
N ILE A 33 -10.21 -2.98 -6.50
CA ILE A 33 -10.39 -4.39 -6.85
C ILE A 33 -11.40 -5.06 -5.90
N ILE A 34 -11.32 -4.76 -4.60
CA ILE A 34 -12.22 -5.38 -3.64
C ILE A 34 -13.62 -4.78 -3.73
N LYS A 35 -13.73 -3.45 -3.83
CA LYS A 35 -15.00 -2.74 -3.72
C LYS A 35 -15.83 -2.71 -4.99
N ASP A 36 -15.18 -2.52 -6.13
CA ASP A 36 -15.87 -2.34 -7.42
C ASP A 36 -16.12 -3.67 -8.14
N HIS A 37 -15.62 -4.77 -7.56
CA HIS A 37 -15.84 -6.14 -8.04
C HIS A 37 -15.59 -6.33 -9.56
N PRO A 38 -14.41 -5.95 -10.11
CA PRO A 38 -14.15 -6.03 -11.55
C PRO A 38 -14.08 -7.46 -12.10
N PHE A 39 -13.96 -8.47 -11.23
CA PHE A 39 -13.94 -9.88 -11.60
C PHE A 39 -15.25 -10.57 -11.22
N ALA A 40 -15.65 -11.60 -11.98
CA ALA A 40 -16.87 -12.37 -11.72
C ALA A 40 -16.91 -13.02 -10.33
N ASP A 41 -15.76 -13.50 -9.82
CA ASP A 41 -15.56 -13.92 -8.44
C ASP A 41 -14.09 -13.69 -8.04
N GLY A 42 -13.80 -13.78 -6.74
CA GLY A 42 -12.45 -13.81 -6.22
C GLY A 42 -11.85 -12.43 -5.95
N ASN A 43 -12.61 -11.34 -6.12
CA ASN A 43 -12.15 -9.95 -5.93
C ASN A 43 -11.32 -9.73 -4.65
N LYS A 44 -11.74 -10.26 -3.50
CA LYS A 44 -10.98 -10.19 -2.24
C LYS A 44 -9.60 -10.88 -2.35
N ARG A 45 -9.57 -12.11 -2.89
CA ARG A 45 -8.35 -12.90 -3.06
C ARG A 45 -7.41 -12.25 -4.08
N ILE A 46 -7.94 -11.84 -5.22
CA ILE A 46 -7.19 -11.19 -6.30
C ILE A 46 -6.62 -9.85 -5.83
N GLY A 47 -7.43 -9.02 -5.16
CA GLY A 47 -7.00 -7.74 -4.60
C GLY A 47 -5.89 -7.90 -3.55
N SER A 48 -6.05 -8.81 -2.60
CA SER A 48 -5.02 -9.11 -1.59
C SER A 48 -3.73 -9.65 -2.22
N PHE A 49 -3.82 -10.55 -3.20
CA PHE A 49 -2.66 -11.09 -3.90
C PHE A 49 -1.90 -10.00 -4.66
N LEU A 50 -2.62 -9.22 -5.48
CA LEU A 50 -2.01 -8.14 -6.27
C LEU A 50 -1.40 -7.05 -5.38
N PHE A 51 -2.01 -6.77 -4.23
CA PHE A 51 -1.46 -5.84 -3.25
C PHE A 51 -0.11 -6.31 -2.67
N ILE A 52 -0.01 -7.57 -2.25
CA ILE A 52 1.26 -8.14 -1.75
C ILE A 52 2.30 -8.22 -2.87
N TYR A 53 1.90 -8.68 -4.07
CA TYR A 53 2.78 -8.76 -5.22
C TYR A 53 3.33 -7.38 -5.62
N PHE A 54 2.48 -6.34 -5.63
CA PHE A 54 2.88 -4.98 -5.94
C PHE A 54 3.89 -4.42 -4.92
N LEU A 55 3.66 -4.68 -3.63
CA LEU A 55 4.58 -4.31 -2.56
C LEU A 55 5.95 -4.98 -2.72
N ASP A 56 5.96 -6.28 -3.00
CA ASP A 56 7.18 -7.07 -3.19
C ASP A 56 7.98 -6.58 -4.40
N LYS A 57 7.32 -6.38 -5.55
CA LYS A 57 7.95 -5.85 -6.77
C LYS A 57 8.53 -4.44 -6.63
N ASN A 58 8.08 -3.70 -5.62
CA ASN A 58 8.60 -2.36 -5.32
C ASN A 58 9.56 -2.34 -4.13
N ASN A 59 10.02 -3.50 -3.64
CA ASN A 59 10.89 -3.62 -2.45
C ASN A 59 10.30 -2.90 -1.22
N TYR A 60 8.97 -2.90 -1.08
CA TYR A 60 8.25 -2.20 -0.01
C TYR A 60 7.46 -3.15 0.89
N LEU A 61 7.48 -4.47 0.63
CA LEU A 61 6.76 -5.46 1.43
C LEU A 61 7.34 -5.62 2.84
N TYR A 62 8.66 -5.51 2.99
CA TYR A 62 9.36 -5.79 4.23
C TYR A 62 9.83 -4.50 4.91
N LYS A 63 9.90 -4.53 6.25
CA LYS A 63 10.62 -3.55 7.06
C LYS A 63 12.12 -3.83 7.00
N GLU A 64 12.93 -2.89 7.48
CA GLU A 64 14.38 -3.10 7.67
C GLU A 64 14.68 -4.29 8.60
N SER A 65 13.79 -4.60 9.55
CA SER A 65 13.89 -5.77 10.42
C SER A 65 13.66 -7.12 9.72
N GLY A 66 13.23 -7.11 8.44
CA GLY A 66 12.86 -8.32 7.69
C GLY A 66 11.42 -8.79 7.92
N GLU A 67 10.67 -8.15 8.82
CA GLU A 67 9.24 -8.43 9.01
C GLU A 67 8.39 -7.88 7.84
N LYS A 68 7.32 -8.57 7.47
CA LYS A 68 6.31 -7.99 6.56
C LYS A 68 5.69 -6.74 7.20
N LYS A 69 5.50 -5.67 6.41
CA LYS A 69 4.77 -4.45 6.86
C LYS A 69 3.33 -4.73 7.24
N ILE A 70 2.71 -5.74 6.62
CA ILE A 70 1.35 -6.19 6.92
C ILE A 70 1.37 -7.71 7.08
N ASN A 71 0.82 -8.20 8.18
CA ASN A 71 0.66 -9.63 8.41
C ASN A 71 -0.63 -10.15 7.77
N ASP A 72 -0.72 -11.48 7.62
CA ASP A 72 -1.79 -12.13 6.86
C ASP A 72 -3.18 -11.93 7.51
N ASN A 73 -3.25 -11.88 8.84
CA ASN A 73 -4.50 -11.62 9.58
C ASN A 73 -4.99 -10.18 9.36
N ALA A 74 -4.09 -9.20 9.43
CA ALA A 74 -4.40 -7.79 9.19
C ALA A 74 -4.86 -7.56 7.74
N LEU A 75 -4.21 -8.19 6.76
CA LEU A 75 -4.63 -8.11 5.36
C LEU A 75 -6.02 -8.74 5.15
N THR A 76 -6.29 -9.89 5.78
CA THR A 76 -7.59 -10.56 5.71
C THR A 76 -8.70 -9.68 6.31
N ALA A 77 -8.47 -9.12 7.50
CA ALA A 77 -9.41 -8.20 8.14
C ALA A 77 -9.66 -6.94 7.29
N LEU A 78 -8.60 -6.37 6.71
CA LEU A 78 -8.68 -5.20 5.83
C LEU A 78 -9.48 -5.50 4.55
N ALA A 79 -9.27 -6.65 3.93
CA ALA A 79 -10.00 -7.06 2.73
C ALA A 79 -11.50 -7.25 3.02
N LEU A 80 -11.84 -7.83 4.17
CA LEU A 80 -13.23 -7.95 4.61
C LEU A 80 -13.85 -6.58 4.90
N LEU A 81 -13.12 -5.71 5.61
CA LEU A 81 -13.56 -4.35 5.94
C LEU A 81 -13.89 -3.54 4.67
N ILE A 82 -13.01 -3.58 3.66
CA ILE A 82 -13.26 -2.90 2.38
C ILE A 82 -14.51 -3.47 1.68
N ALA A 83 -14.66 -4.80 1.67
CA ALA A 83 -15.79 -5.42 1.02
C ALA A 83 -17.13 -4.97 1.62
N VAL A 84 -17.23 -4.89 2.95
CA VAL A 84 -18.48 -4.59 3.66
C VAL A 84 -18.75 -3.10 3.91
N SER A 85 -17.77 -2.22 3.69
CA SER A 85 -17.92 -0.79 4.02
C SER A 85 -18.97 -0.05 3.17
N ASP A 86 -19.40 1.13 3.60
CA ASP A 86 -20.12 2.06 2.72
C ASP A 86 -19.13 2.68 1.70
N PRO A 87 -19.43 2.75 0.38
CA PRO A 87 -18.62 3.50 -0.58
C PRO A 87 -18.32 4.95 -0.18
N LYS A 88 -19.20 5.61 0.59
CA LYS A 88 -18.98 6.96 1.14
C LYS A 88 -17.81 7.02 2.12
N GLU A 89 -17.41 5.89 2.71
CA GLU A 89 -16.25 5.79 3.59
C GLU A 89 -14.93 5.53 2.84
N LYS A 90 -14.91 5.65 1.50
CA LYS A 90 -13.70 5.43 0.68
C LYS A 90 -12.47 6.12 1.26
N ASP A 91 -12.54 7.43 1.51
CA ASP A 91 -11.36 8.19 1.92
C ASP A 91 -10.83 7.74 3.30
N LYS A 92 -11.74 7.32 4.18
CA LYS A 92 -11.40 6.73 5.49
C LYS A 92 -10.69 5.38 5.30
N LEU A 93 -11.18 4.51 4.43
CA LEU A 93 -10.53 3.23 4.12
C LEU A 93 -9.16 3.42 3.45
N ILE A 94 -9.07 4.32 2.48
CA ILE A 94 -7.80 4.68 1.83
C ILE A 94 -6.78 5.17 2.87
N LYS A 95 -7.21 5.94 3.87
CA LYS A 95 -6.36 6.38 4.98
C LYS A 95 -5.93 5.21 5.88
N ILE A 96 -6.82 4.28 6.20
CA ILE A 96 -6.48 3.08 6.98
C ILE A 96 -5.43 2.24 6.24
N ILE A 97 -5.63 1.97 4.95
CA ILE A 97 -4.66 1.23 4.12
C ILE A 97 -3.31 1.94 4.11
N THR A 98 -3.30 3.28 3.94
CA THR A 98 -2.08 4.10 3.98
C THR A 98 -1.36 3.94 5.32
N ASN A 99 -2.07 4.09 6.44
CA ASN A 99 -1.48 4.05 7.78
C ASN A 99 -0.87 2.69 8.12
N LEU A 100 -1.50 1.58 7.70
CA LEU A 100 -0.97 0.24 7.91
C LEU A 100 0.39 0.01 7.23
N LEU A 101 0.73 0.83 6.24
CA LEU A 101 1.94 0.69 5.43
C LEU A 101 3.00 1.74 5.78
N SER A 102 2.56 2.88 6.32
CA SER A 102 3.43 3.96 6.81
C SER A 102 3.91 3.75 8.24
N VAL A 103 3.18 2.98 9.07
CA VAL A 103 3.58 2.67 10.45
C VAL A 103 4.67 1.61 10.43
N SER A 104 5.89 2.03 10.14
CA SER A 104 7.16 1.34 10.37
C SER A 104 8.29 2.35 10.15
N ALA A 105 8.42 3.28 11.09
CA ALA A 105 9.62 4.09 11.31
C ALA A 105 9.97 3.96 12.79
#